data_AF-A0A8J8PDX5-F1
#
_entry.id   AF-A0A8J8PDX5-F1
#
_cell.length_a   1.000
_cell.length_b   1.000
_cell.length_c   1.000
_cell.angle_alpha   90.00
_cell.angle_beta   90.00
_cell.angle_gamma   90.00
#
_symmetry.space_group_name_H-M   'P 1'
#
loop_
_entity.id
_entity.type
_entity.pdbx_description
1 polymer ?
#
loop_
_entity_poly.entity_id
_entity_poly.type
_entity_poly.pdbx_seq_one_letter_code
_entity_poly.pdbx_strand_id
1 'polypeptide(L)'
;MASFKMAKTVLKSLFKKPATAMYPAVPREWTERTRGHVSIIEENCILCGICARKCPTNAISVDRKGKIWTINRMSCIQCESCVEACPKKCLAMAPSYTPPNVEKVTDVFEIPLPDKEKTEA
;
A
#
# COMPACT_ATOMS: atom_id res chain seq x y z
N MET A 1 -37.12 38.90 10.74
CA MET A 1 -35.64 39.01 10.71
C MET A 1 -35.07 37.81 11.43
N ALA A 2 -34.37 36.95 10.69
CA ALA A 2 -34.07 35.57 11.07
C ALA A 2 -33.18 35.49 12.32
N SER A 3 -33.76 34.99 13.40
CA SER A 3 -33.10 34.74 14.67
C SER A 3 -31.94 33.75 14.53
N PHE A 4 -30.83 34.04 15.20
CA PHE A 4 -29.59 33.25 15.29
C PHE A 4 -29.81 31.83 15.90
N LYS A 5 -30.49 30.93 15.18
CA LYS A 5 -30.77 29.56 15.65
C LYS A 5 -29.51 28.72 15.93
N MET A 6 -28.35 29.13 15.43
CA MET A 6 -27.06 28.45 15.62
C MET A 6 -26.13 29.11 16.65
N ALA A 7 -26.49 30.25 17.25
CA ALA A 7 -25.61 30.95 18.21
C ALA A 7 -25.19 30.06 19.39
N LYS A 8 -26.12 29.26 19.92
CA LYS A 8 -25.86 28.31 21.00
C LYS A 8 -24.83 27.24 20.61
N THR A 9 -24.89 26.75 19.38
CA THR A 9 -23.95 25.75 18.86
C THR A 9 -22.58 26.34 18.63
N VAL A 10 -22.51 27.57 18.08
CA VAL A 10 -21.25 28.29 17.85
C VAL A 10 -20.55 28.56 19.18
N LEU A 11 -21.26 29.08 20.18
CA LEU A 11 -20.69 29.33 21.51
C LEU A 11 -20.19 28.03 22.17
N LYS A 12 -20.95 26.92 22.05
CA LYS A 12 -20.52 25.62 22.57
C LYS A 12 -19.32 25.02 21.82
N SER A 13 -19.17 25.33 20.53
CA SER A 13 -18.05 24.84 19.72
C SER A 13 -16.77 25.62 19.98
N LEU A 14 -16.85 26.92 20.30
CA LEU A 14 -15.69 27.78 20.57
C LEU A 14 -14.84 27.29 21.75
N PHE A 15 -15.49 26.76 22.80
CA PHE A 15 -14.80 26.26 24.00
C PHE A 15 -14.38 24.78 23.93
N LYS A 16 -14.61 24.10 22.81
CA LYS A 16 -14.17 22.71 22.63
C LYS A 16 -12.79 22.69 21.97
N LYS A 17 -12.03 21.62 22.24
CA LYS A 17 -10.79 21.35 21.51
C LYS A 17 -11.08 21.24 20.01
N PRO A 18 -10.18 21.72 19.15
CA PRO A 18 -10.35 21.58 17.71
C PRO A 18 -10.43 20.10 17.34
N ALA A 19 -11.36 19.76 16.44
CA ALA A 19 -11.51 18.40 15.93
C ALA A 19 -10.44 18.04 14.87
N THR A 20 -9.45 18.90 14.66
CA THR A 20 -8.39 18.75 13.66
C THR A 20 -7.22 17.94 14.22
N ALA A 21 -6.53 17.24 13.33
CA ALA A 21 -5.20 16.70 13.61
C ALA A 21 -4.14 17.73 13.17
N MET A 22 -3.05 17.86 13.93
CA MET A 22 -1.96 18.78 13.59
C MET A 22 -1.00 18.17 12.56
N TYR A 23 -1.44 17.98 11.33
CA TYR A 23 -0.54 17.63 10.22
C TYR A 23 0.29 18.86 9.84
N PRO A 24 1.63 18.77 9.65
CA PRO A 24 2.48 17.57 9.69
C PRO A 24 3.15 17.28 11.04
N ALA A 25 2.95 18.12 12.06
CA ALA A 25 3.66 18.06 13.35
C ALA A 25 3.41 16.76 14.15
N VAL A 26 2.21 16.20 14.07
CA VAL A 26 1.85 14.92 14.69
C VAL A 26 1.50 13.93 13.57
N PRO A 27 2.24 12.80 13.42
CA PRO A 27 1.94 11.80 12.41
C PRO A 27 0.58 11.16 12.69
N ARG A 28 -0.14 10.84 11.62
CA ARG A 28 -1.42 10.14 11.73
C ARG A 28 -1.19 8.69 12.14
N GLU A 29 -1.99 8.20 13.07
CA GLU A 29 -2.06 6.78 13.41
C GLU A 29 -2.86 6.02 12.33
N TRP A 30 -2.23 5.00 11.75
CA TRP A 30 -2.87 4.12 10.75
C TRP A 30 -3.59 2.99 11.46
N THR A 31 -4.74 2.58 10.92
CA THR A 31 -5.43 1.37 11.42
C THR A 31 -4.84 0.12 10.78
N GLU A 32 -4.94 -1.02 11.44
CA GLU A 32 -4.38 -2.31 10.98
C GLU A 32 -4.89 -2.75 9.59
N ARG A 33 -6.11 -2.34 9.22
CA ARG A 33 -6.72 -2.67 7.91
C ARG A 33 -6.53 -1.58 6.86
N THR A 34 -5.67 -0.59 7.12
CA THR A 34 -5.39 0.46 6.14
C THR A 34 -4.68 -0.13 4.93
N ARG A 35 -5.23 0.09 3.74
CA ARG A 35 -4.63 -0.31 2.47
C ARG A 35 -3.64 0.77 2.01
N GLY A 36 -2.43 0.73 2.57
CA GLY A 36 -1.36 1.66 2.25
C GLY A 36 -0.61 1.27 0.98
N HIS A 37 0.48 0.53 1.06
CA HIS A 37 1.25 0.12 -0.12
C HIS A 37 1.57 -1.37 -0.11
N VAL A 38 1.79 -1.94 -1.30
CA VAL A 38 2.12 -3.36 -1.44
C VAL A 38 3.58 -3.59 -1.04
N SER A 39 3.84 -4.43 -0.04
CA SER A 39 5.16 -4.94 0.30
C SER A 39 5.33 -6.38 -0.20
N ILE A 40 6.56 -6.75 -0.52
CA ILE A 40 6.94 -8.10 -0.96
C ILE A 40 7.96 -8.70 0.00
N ILE A 41 7.79 -9.99 0.31
CA ILE A 41 8.78 -10.82 0.98
C ILE A 41 9.52 -11.58 -0.13
N GLU A 42 10.68 -11.06 -0.51
CA GLU A 42 11.46 -11.51 -1.68
C GLU A 42 11.78 -13.00 -1.63
N GLU A 43 12.20 -13.51 -0.46
CA GLU A 43 12.59 -14.90 -0.22
C GLU A 43 11.50 -15.92 -0.56
N ASN A 44 10.22 -15.53 -0.42
CA ASN A 44 9.08 -16.41 -0.65
C ASN A 44 8.52 -16.30 -2.07
N CYS A 45 9.00 -15.35 -2.87
CA CYS A 45 8.49 -15.13 -4.21
C CYS A 45 9.06 -16.17 -5.19
N ILE A 46 8.17 -16.85 -5.92
CA ILE A 46 8.54 -17.85 -6.94
C ILE A 46 8.42 -17.32 -8.38
N LEU A 47 8.25 -16.01 -8.56
CA LEU A 47 8.12 -15.35 -9.87
C LEU A 47 7.03 -15.98 -10.77
N CYS A 48 5.90 -16.38 -10.19
CA CYS A 48 4.80 -17.04 -10.93
C CYS A 48 3.99 -16.10 -11.84
N GLY A 49 4.11 -14.78 -11.67
CA GLY A 49 3.42 -13.79 -12.50
C GLY A 49 1.89 -13.68 -12.32
N ILE A 50 1.29 -14.40 -11.37
CA ILE A 50 -0.16 -14.33 -11.11
C ILE A 50 -0.57 -12.93 -10.64
N CYS A 51 0.25 -12.30 -9.79
CA CYS A 51 0.01 -10.94 -9.30
C CYS A 51 -0.05 -9.90 -10.44
N ALA A 52 0.81 -10.02 -11.45
CA ALA A 52 0.79 -9.16 -12.63
C ALA A 52 -0.51 -9.35 -13.44
N ARG A 53 -0.91 -10.61 -13.70
CA ARG A 53 -2.15 -10.92 -14.43
C ARG A 53 -3.43 -10.48 -13.71
N LYS A 54 -3.44 -10.50 -12.38
CA LYS A 54 -4.60 -10.10 -11.59
C LYS A 54 -4.68 -8.57 -11.40
N CYS A 55 -3.60 -7.84 -11.67
CA CYS A 55 -3.55 -6.41 -11.48
C CYS A 55 -4.46 -5.70 -12.50
N PRO A 56 -5.50 -4.95 -12.06
CA PRO A 56 -6.42 -4.28 -12.99
C PRO A 56 -5.75 -3.13 -13.76
N THR A 57 -4.66 -2.57 -13.25
CA THR A 57 -3.95 -1.44 -13.85
C THR A 57 -2.60 -1.83 -14.45
N ASN A 58 -2.26 -3.12 -14.48
CA ASN A 58 -0.94 -3.62 -14.93
C ASN A 58 0.25 -2.91 -14.25
N ALA A 59 0.11 -2.55 -12.97
CA ALA A 59 1.14 -1.86 -12.20
C ALA A 59 2.32 -2.77 -11.82
N ILE A 60 2.16 -4.09 -11.86
CA ILE A 60 3.17 -5.07 -11.47
C ILE A 60 3.71 -5.76 -12.72
N SER A 61 5.03 -5.87 -12.83
CA SER A 61 5.70 -6.70 -13.84
C SER A 61 6.60 -7.74 -13.19
N VAL A 62 6.72 -8.90 -13.82
CA VAL A 62 7.51 -10.03 -13.31
C VAL A 62 8.37 -10.55 -14.45
N ASP A 63 9.68 -10.41 -14.32
CA ASP A 63 10.66 -11.03 -15.21
C ASP A 63 11.29 -12.24 -14.53
N ARG A 64 10.91 -13.43 -15.00
CA ARG A 64 11.43 -14.70 -14.50
C ARG A 64 12.89 -14.96 -14.91
N LYS A 65 13.34 -14.42 -16.05
CA LYS A 65 14.71 -14.62 -16.52
C LYS A 65 15.67 -13.71 -15.76
N GLY A 66 15.30 -12.44 -15.63
CA GLY A 66 16.05 -11.45 -14.85
C GLY A 66 15.93 -11.63 -13.33
N LYS A 67 15.02 -12.50 -12.86
CA LYS A 67 14.66 -12.65 -11.44
C LYS A 67 14.16 -11.36 -10.80
N ILE A 68 13.50 -10.52 -11.60
CA ILE A 68 13.09 -9.17 -11.20
C ILE A 68 11.58 -9.15 -11.00
N TRP A 69 11.14 -8.55 -9.89
CA TRP A 69 9.76 -8.16 -9.67
C TRP A 69 9.69 -6.66 -9.53
N THR A 70 8.85 -6.01 -10.33
CA THR A 70 8.71 -4.55 -10.31
C THR A 70 7.28 -4.12 -10.03
N ILE A 71 7.15 -2.96 -9.37
CA ILE A 71 5.87 -2.32 -9.14
C ILE A 71 5.96 -0.82 -9.40
N ASN A 72 5.12 -0.34 -10.31
CA ASN A 72 4.90 1.08 -10.53
C ASN A 72 3.92 1.60 -9.47
N ARG A 73 4.42 2.42 -8.54
CA ARG A 73 3.63 2.92 -7.42
C ARG A 73 2.55 3.89 -7.84
N MET A 74 2.77 4.65 -8.91
CA MET A 74 1.78 5.63 -9.39
C MET A 74 0.63 4.97 -10.17
N SER A 75 0.85 3.80 -10.75
CA SER A 75 -0.22 3.01 -11.39
C SER A 75 -0.98 2.12 -10.40
N CYS A 76 -0.48 1.94 -9.18
CA CYS A 76 -1.09 1.07 -8.18
C CYS A 76 -2.28 1.75 -7.51
N ILE A 77 -3.48 1.16 -7.65
CA ILE A 77 -4.72 1.66 -7.03
C ILE A 77 -5.02 1.06 -5.66
N GLN A 78 -4.05 0.38 -5.04
CA GLN A 78 -4.14 -0.14 -3.66
C GLN A 78 -5.36 -1.07 -3.43
N CYS A 79 -5.75 -1.82 -4.46
CA CYS A 79 -6.95 -2.67 -4.45
C CYS A 79 -6.79 -4.03 -3.76
N GLU A 80 -5.58 -4.40 -3.32
CA GLU A 80 -5.26 -5.68 -2.65
C GLU A 80 -5.42 -6.96 -3.52
N SER A 81 -5.92 -6.87 -4.76
CA SER A 81 -6.13 -8.03 -5.66
C SER A 81 -4.88 -8.89 -5.89
N CYS A 82 -3.68 -8.30 -5.88
CA CYS A 82 -2.43 -9.05 -6.04
C CYS A 82 -2.05 -9.85 -4.78
N VAL A 83 -2.40 -9.35 -3.60
CA VAL A 83 -2.17 -10.00 -2.30
C VAL A 83 -3.06 -11.23 -2.18
N GLU A 84 -4.35 -11.09 -2.49
CA GLU A 84 -5.31 -12.20 -2.46
C GLU A 84 -4.96 -13.31 -3.46
N ALA A 85 -4.48 -12.94 -4.64
CA ALA A 85 -4.16 -13.90 -5.69
C ALA A 85 -2.79 -14.58 -5.53
N CYS A 86 -1.95 -14.14 -4.58
CA CYS A 86 -0.62 -14.70 -4.40
C CYS A 86 -0.68 -16.09 -3.74
N PRO A 87 -0.30 -17.18 -4.42
CA PRO A 87 -0.38 -18.53 -3.85
C PRO A 87 0.59 -18.75 -2.68
N LYS A 88 1.75 -18.08 -2.71
CA LYS A 88 2.76 -18.13 -1.65
C LYS A 88 2.52 -17.12 -0.53
N LYS A 89 1.50 -16.26 -0.64
CA LYS A 89 1.20 -15.17 0.31
C LYS A 89 2.43 -14.32 0.66
N CYS A 90 3.33 -14.11 -0.31
CA CYS A 90 4.53 -13.29 -0.13
C CYS A 90 4.29 -11.79 -0.33
N LEU A 91 3.07 -11.38 -0.68
CA LEU A 91 2.69 -9.98 -0.82
C LEU A 91 1.81 -9.59 0.38
N ALA A 92 1.98 -8.39 0.90
CA ALA A 92 1.16 -7.85 1.97
C ALA A 92 0.81 -6.37 1.70
N MET A 93 -0.28 -5.89 2.33
CA MET A 93 -0.60 -4.47 2.36
C MET A 93 -0.01 -3.86 3.63
N ALA A 94 1.02 -3.03 3.47
CA ALA A 94 1.52 -2.21 4.56
C ALA A 94 0.54 -1.07 4.86
N PRO A 95 0.30 -0.71 6.13
CA PRO A 95 -0.69 0.29 6.52
C PRO A 95 -0.28 1.74 6.22
N SER A 96 0.98 2.00 5.90
CA SER A 96 1.48 3.32 5.54
C SER A 96 1.28 3.62 4.06
N TYR A 97 0.84 4.84 3.73
CA TYR A 97 0.79 5.29 2.33
C TYR A 97 2.19 5.54 1.78
N THR A 98 2.32 5.44 0.45
CA THR A 98 3.53 5.87 -0.24
C THR A 98 3.74 7.38 -0.05
N PRO A 99 4.97 7.83 0.24
CA PRO A 99 5.26 9.25 0.33
C PRO A 99 5.00 9.93 -1.03
N PRO A 100 4.66 11.22 -1.04
CA PRO A 100 4.56 11.97 -2.28
C PRO A 100 5.93 11.98 -2.97
N ASN A 101 5.94 11.71 -4.27
CA ASN A 101 7.14 11.79 -5.09
C ASN A 101 6.84 12.64 -6.34
N VAL A 102 7.86 13.32 -6.85
CA VAL A 102 7.79 14.16 -8.05
C VAL A 102 7.99 13.33 -9.33
N GLU A 103 8.58 12.14 -9.23
CA GLU A 103 8.87 11.26 -10.35
C GLU A 103 8.04 9.97 -10.34
N LYS A 104 8.00 9.29 -11.49
CA LYS A 104 7.36 7.98 -11.63
C LYS A 104 8.23 6.89 -10.99
N VAL A 105 8.03 6.66 -9.70
CA VAL A 105 8.76 5.62 -8.98
C VAL A 105 8.29 4.24 -9.41
N THR A 106 9.24 3.45 -9.90
CA THR A 106 9.08 2.01 -10.09
C THR A 106 10.05 1.31 -9.15
N ASP A 107 9.52 0.61 -8.16
CA ASP A 107 10.35 -0.18 -7.26
C ASP A 107 10.75 -1.45 -8.00
N VAL A 108 12.03 -1.80 -7.94
CA VAL A 108 12.63 -2.98 -8.57
C VAL A 108 13.19 -3.84 -7.45
N PHE A 109 12.71 -5.08 -7.36
CA PHE A 109 13.14 -6.05 -6.38
C PHE A 109 13.78 -7.25 -7.09
N GLU A 110 15.00 -7.60 -6.70
CA GLU A 110 15.72 -8.77 -7.19
C GLU A 110 15.40 -9.96 -6.29
N ILE A 111 14.79 -11.01 -6.85
CA ILE A 111 14.35 -12.16 -6.07
C ILE A 111 15.43 -13.25 -6.08
N PRO A 112 15.95 -13.64 -4.91
CA PRO A 112 16.81 -14.80 -4.81
C PRO A 112 15.98 -16.05 -5.14
N LEU A 113 16.32 -16.76 -6.21
CA LEU A 113 15.66 -18.02 -6.51
C LEU A 113 16.08 -19.06 -5.47
N PRO A 114 15.15 -19.85 -4.92
CA PRO A 114 15.51 -20.97 -4.07
C PRO A 114 16.33 -21.98 -4.89
N ASP A 115 17.54 -22.29 -4.41
CA ASP A 115 18.36 -23.35 -4.98
C ASP A 115 17.60 -24.67 -4.92
N LYS A 116 17.55 -25.39 -6.04
CA LYS A 116 16.76 -26.61 -6.22
C LYS A 116 17.18 -27.78 -5.30
N GLU A 117 18.22 -27.62 -4.49
CA GLU A 117 18.85 -28.69 -3.70
C GLU A 117 18.12 -29.12 -2.41
N LYS A 118 17.09 -28.40 -1.93
CA LYS A 118 16.47 -28.72 -0.62
C LYS A 118 15.07 -29.34 -0.69
N THR A 119 14.63 -29.83 -1.85
CA THR A 119 13.28 -30.45 -1.99
C THR A 119 13.32 -31.98 -2.13
N GLU A 120 14.50 -32.58 -1.99
CA GLU A 120 14.70 -34.03 -1.98
C GLU A 120 15.45 -34.43 -0.68
N ALA A 121 14.75 -34.35 0.46
CA ALA A 121 15.15 -34.97 1.72
C ALA A 121 13.90 -35.43 2.48
#